data_AF-A0A6M2CK18-F1
#
_entry.id   AF-A0A6M2CK18-F1
#
_cell.length_a   1.000
_cell.length_b   1.000
_cell.length_c   1.000
_cell.angle_alpha   90.00
_cell.angle_beta   90.00
_cell.angle_gamma   90.00
#
_symmetry.space_group_name_H-M   'P 1'
#
loop_
_entity.id
_entity.type
_entity.pdbx_description
1 polymer ?
#
loop_
_entity_poly.entity_id
_entity_poly.type
_entity_poly.pdbx_seq_one_letter_code
_entity_poly.pdbx_strand_id
1 'polypeptide(L)'
;MVSLTPFNMAVDDLKTLNTYVVQGLDMIRGVAADICSVETGDSVNVDVEELKSCTEAVIKEEYDAASFVEAAPQLIQKIRQATEADQSLDWKKELASIYEAARQKQGNPADHMAYKDVLRITSRREEVTSSQSSEDLIMTEDVSNTQWKDPITQKDIEVPVKNTKCGHIYDKMSISIYIKRSKHPRCPYLGCGNKSTLNMKDLVNDHFVARMLRERSQHKD
;
A
#
# COMPACT_ATOMS: atom_id res chain seq x y z
N MET A 1 -4.35 39.00 2.37
CA MET A 1 -4.66 37.57 2.60
C MET A 1 -3.70 36.75 1.75
N VAL A 2 -2.87 35.90 2.36
CA VAL A 2 -1.95 35.03 1.61
C VAL A 2 -2.77 33.96 0.89
N SER A 3 -2.67 33.89 -0.44
CA SER A 3 -3.33 32.83 -1.21
C SER A 3 -2.60 31.51 -0.99
N LEU A 4 -3.31 30.50 -0.49
CA LEU A 4 -2.78 29.15 -0.26
C LEU A 4 -3.14 28.17 -1.38
N THR A 5 -3.77 28.64 -2.46
CA THR A 5 -4.22 27.80 -3.57
C THR A 5 -3.08 27.01 -4.21
N PRO A 6 -1.93 27.62 -4.58
CA PRO A 6 -0.82 26.86 -5.19
C PRO A 6 -0.26 25.77 -4.26
N PHE A 7 -0.23 26.05 -2.95
CA PHE A 7 0.22 25.08 -1.95
C PHE A 7 -0.74 23.90 -1.84
N ASN A 8 -2.06 24.15 -1.81
CA ASN A 8 -3.06 23.08 -1.80
C ASN A 8 -2.97 22.21 -3.06
N MET A 9 -2.76 22.82 -4.24
CA MET A 9 -2.55 22.07 -5.48
C MET A 9 -1.34 21.14 -5.39
N ALA A 10 -0.20 21.64 -4.90
CA ALA A 10 1.00 20.81 -4.72
C ALA A 10 0.77 19.64 -3.72
N VAL A 11 -0.04 19.85 -2.69
CA VAL A 11 -0.42 18.79 -1.74
C VAL A 11 -1.32 17.74 -2.40
N ASP A 12 -2.23 18.16 -3.27
CA ASP A 12 -3.08 17.25 -4.03
C ASP A 12 -2.29 16.47 -5.09
N ASP A 13 -1.28 17.09 -5.71
CA ASP A 13 -0.32 16.43 -6.59
C ASP A 13 0.47 15.35 -5.83
N LEU A 14 0.93 15.64 -4.61
CA LEU A 14 1.62 14.66 -3.75
C LEU A 14 0.71 13.48 -3.36
N LYS A 15 -0.57 13.71 -3.06
CA LYS A 15 -1.53 12.61 -2.83
C LYS A 15 -1.70 11.73 -4.06
N THR A 16 -1.72 12.36 -5.24
CA THR A 16 -1.83 11.66 -6.52
C THR A 16 -0.57 10.83 -6.79
N LEU A 17 0.62 11.41 -6.56
CA LEU A 17 1.89 10.70 -6.63
C LEU A 17 1.92 9.49 -5.70
N ASN A 18 1.48 9.64 -4.45
CA ASN A 18 1.42 8.53 -3.50
C ASN A 18 0.52 7.38 -3.99
N THR A 19 -0.55 7.71 -4.71
CA THR A 19 -1.40 6.70 -5.35
C THR A 19 -0.61 5.93 -6.41
N TYR A 20 0.19 6.59 -7.25
CA TYR A 20 1.04 5.91 -8.23
C TYR A 20 2.15 5.08 -7.59
N VAL A 21 2.74 5.54 -6.49
CA VAL A 21 3.76 4.79 -5.72
C VAL A 21 3.18 3.46 -5.22
N VAL A 22 1.99 3.48 -4.61
CA VAL A 22 1.31 2.24 -4.16
C VAL A 22 1.01 1.29 -5.33
N GLN A 23 0.65 1.82 -6.50
CA GLN A 23 0.45 1.02 -7.70
C GLN A 23 1.77 0.44 -8.23
N GLY A 24 2.87 1.20 -8.17
CA GLY A 24 4.21 0.73 -8.51
C GLY A 24 4.65 -0.43 -7.62
N LEU A 25 4.33 -0.40 -6.33
CA LEU A 25 4.58 -1.52 -5.41
C LEU A 25 3.82 -2.80 -5.81
N ASP A 26 2.59 -2.68 -6.34
CA ASP A 26 1.86 -3.83 -6.90
C ASP A 26 2.53 -4.40 -8.16
N MET A 27 3.10 -3.53 -8.99
CA MET A 27 3.86 -3.96 -10.18
C MET A 27 5.15 -4.68 -9.77
N ILE A 28 5.88 -4.17 -8.78
CA ILE A 28 7.07 -4.82 -8.20
C ILE A 28 6.72 -6.21 -7.66
N ARG A 29 5.59 -6.34 -6.95
CA ARG A 29 5.08 -7.65 -6.51
C ARG A 29 4.83 -8.60 -7.70
N GLY A 30 4.34 -8.07 -8.82
CA GLY A 30 4.18 -8.82 -10.07
C GLY A 30 5.51 -9.30 -10.64
N VAL A 31 6.50 -8.41 -10.71
CA VAL A 31 7.87 -8.75 -11.15
C VAL A 31 8.49 -9.83 -10.28
N ALA A 32 8.31 -9.75 -8.95
CA ALA A 32 8.76 -10.79 -8.03
C ALA A 32 8.17 -12.16 -8.37
N ALA A 33 6.86 -12.21 -8.61
CA ALA A 33 6.17 -13.44 -8.97
C ALA A 33 6.67 -14.02 -10.30
N ASP A 34 6.91 -13.16 -11.29
CA ASP A 34 7.36 -13.56 -12.62
C ASP A 34 8.80 -14.10 -12.58
N ILE A 35 9.73 -13.41 -11.91
CA ILE A 35 11.13 -13.84 -11.73
C ILE A 35 11.16 -15.22 -11.06
N CYS A 36 10.40 -15.42 -9.98
CA CYS A 36 10.33 -16.69 -9.27
C CYS A 36 9.67 -17.83 -10.08
N SER A 37 8.96 -17.51 -11.17
CA SER A 37 8.31 -18.52 -12.03
C SER A 37 9.19 -19.04 -13.16
N VAL A 38 10.20 -18.27 -13.59
CA VAL A 38 11.00 -18.57 -14.78
C VAL A 38 12.37 -19.17 -14.44
N GLU A 39 13.02 -18.69 -13.37
CA GLU A 39 14.41 -19.05 -13.09
C GLU A 39 14.59 -19.75 -11.73
N THR A 40 15.55 -20.68 -11.69
CA THR A 40 16.02 -21.33 -10.45
C THR A 40 17.53 -21.30 -10.40
N GLY A 41 18.13 -20.86 -9.28
CA GLY A 41 19.59 -20.86 -9.10
C GLY A 41 20.14 -19.58 -8.46
N ASP A 42 21.45 -19.51 -8.24
CA ASP A 42 22.08 -18.43 -7.47
C ASP A 42 21.95 -17.04 -8.11
N SER A 43 21.81 -16.94 -9.45
CA SER A 43 21.53 -15.67 -10.15
C SER A 43 20.23 -15.01 -9.68
N VAL A 44 19.17 -15.81 -9.51
CA VAL A 44 17.85 -15.35 -9.06
C VAL A 44 17.89 -14.75 -7.66
N ASN A 45 18.82 -15.21 -6.80
CA ASN A 45 18.94 -14.61 -5.46
C ASN A 45 19.43 -13.16 -5.54
N VAL A 46 20.32 -12.84 -6.48
CA VAL A 46 20.81 -11.48 -6.67
C VAL A 46 19.65 -10.57 -7.13
N ASP A 47 18.90 -11.01 -8.15
CA ASP A 47 17.75 -10.24 -8.67
C ASP A 47 16.66 -10.04 -7.61
N VAL A 48 16.40 -11.06 -6.78
CA VAL A 48 15.45 -10.99 -5.66
C VAL A 48 15.91 -9.99 -4.60
N GLU A 49 17.20 -9.99 -4.22
CA GLU A 49 17.73 -9.03 -3.25
C GLU A 49 17.71 -7.59 -3.80
N GLU A 50 18.02 -7.40 -5.09
CA GLU A 50 17.86 -6.10 -5.75
C GLU A 50 16.40 -5.64 -5.74
N LEU A 51 15.45 -6.54 -5.96
CA LEU A 51 14.03 -6.24 -5.91
C LEU A 51 13.54 -5.88 -4.51
N LYS A 52 14.03 -6.57 -3.46
CA LYS A 52 13.76 -6.21 -2.06
C LYS A 52 14.28 -4.81 -1.74
N SER A 53 15.52 -4.50 -2.15
CA SER A 53 16.11 -3.16 -1.99
C SER A 53 15.32 -2.08 -2.72
N CYS A 54 14.90 -2.35 -3.96
CA CYS A 54 14.03 -1.47 -4.74
C CYS A 54 12.69 -1.23 -4.03
N THR A 55 12.07 -2.29 -3.50
CA THR A 55 10.81 -2.21 -2.75
C THR A 55 10.96 -1.30 -1.53
N GLU A 56 12.03 -1.44 -0.75
CA GLU A 56 12.30 -0.58 0.41
C GLU A 56 12.48 0.89 0.01
N ALA A 57 13.19 1.15 -1.08
CA ALA A 57 13.38 2.52 -1.58
C ALA A 57 12.05 3.16 -1.97
N VAL A 58 11.19 2.45 -2.69
CA VAL A 58 9.86 2.94 -3.08
C VAL A 58 8.96 3.18 -1.87
N ILE A 59 9.03 2.33 -0.84
CA ILE A 59 8.30 2.53 0.42
C ILE A 59 8.78 3.80 1.15
N LYS A 60 10.09 4.08 1.14
CA LYS A 60 10.62 5.31 1.75
C LYS A 60 10.09 6.56 1.04
N GLU A 61 9.98 6.52 -0.29
CA GLU A 61 9.35 7.60 -1.05
C GLU A 61 7.85 7.75 -0.73
N GLU A 62 7.13 6.63 -0.51
CA GLU A 62 5.74 6.65 -0.02
C GLU A 62 5.63 7.36 1.33
N TYR A 63 6.51 7.03 2.27
CA TYR A 63 6.57 7.61 3.61
C TYR A 63 6.90 9.10 3.59
N ASP A 64 7.85 9.52 2.75
CA ASP A 64 8.21 10.93 2.61
C ASP A 64 7.04 11.73 2.00
N ALA A 65 6.38 11.21 0.95
CA ALA A 65 5.18 11.84 0.38
C ALA A 65 4.03 11.94 1.39
N ALA A 66 3.76 10.87 2.15
CA ALA A 66 2.74 10.86 3.20
C ALA A 66 3.04 11.89 4.30
N SER A 67 4.31 12.03 4.67
CA SER A 67 4.76 12.98 5.71
C SER A 67 4.54 14.43 5.27
N PHE A 68 4.78 14.76 3.99
CA PHE A 68 4.44 16.08 3.46
C PHE A 68 2.93 16.35 3.48
N VAL A 69 2.12 15.37 3.09
CA VAL A 69 0.65 15.48 3.11
C VAL A 69 0.13 15.68 4.54
N GLU A 70 0.71 15.03 5.54
CA GLU A 70 0.38 15.24 6.96
C GLU A 70 0.83 16.61 7.48
N ALA A 71 1.99 17.11 7.03
CA ALA A 71 2.54 18.38 7.47
C ALA A 71 1.77 19.59 6.93
N ALA A 72 1.26 19.49 5.71
CA ALA A 72 0.56 20.57 5.01
C ALA A 72 -0.58 21.25 5.80
N PRO A 73 -1.58 20.53 6.36
CA PRO A 73 -2.67 21.16 7.11
C PRO A 73 -2.19 21.89 8.37
N GLN A 74 -1.16 21.37 9.04
CA GLN A 74 -0.59 22.01 10.23
C GLN A 74 0.12 23.32 9.88
N LEU A 75 0.88 23.35 8.77
CA LEU A 75 1.49 24.57 8.28
C LEU A 75 0.44 25.61 7.88
N ILE A 76 -0.60 25.19 7.15
CA ILE A 76 -1.72 26.07 6.75
C ILE A 76 -2.36 26.72 7.99
N GLN A 77 -2.57 25.94 9.06
CA GLN A 77 -3.12 26.45 10.30
C GLN A 77 -2.19 27.50 10.93
N LYS A 78 -0.89 27.24 11.02
CA LYS A 78 0.09 28.19 11.56
C LYS A 78 0.20 29.47 10.74
N ILE A 79 0.17 29.39 9.40
CA ILE A 79 0.17 30.56 8.51
C ILE A 79 -1.06 31.43 8.77
N ARG A 80 -2.25 30.81 8.91
CA ARG A 80 -3.49 31.55 9.21
C ARG A 80 -3.40 32.29 10.55
N GLN A 81 -2.93 31.61 11.60
CA GLN A 81 -2.75 32.19 12.93
C GLN A 81 -1.74 33.35 12.94
N ALA A 82 -0.60 33.19 12.27
CA ALA A 82 0.41 34.25 12.16
C ALA A 82 -0.13 35.47 11.39
N THR A 83 -0.94 35.24 10.34
CA THR A 83 -1.59 36.31 9.57
C THR A 83 -2.60 37.07 10.42
N GLU A 84 -3.39 36.39 11.25
CA GLU A 84 -4.37 37.01 12.17
C GLU A 84 -3.68 37.81 13.29
N ALA A 85 -2.52 37.34 13.75
CA ALA A 85 -1.74 37.99 14.80
C ALA A 85 -0.76 39.08 14.30
N ASP A 86 -0.75 39.37 13.00
CA ASP A 86 0.22 40.26 12.33
C ASP A 86 1.69 39.92 12.65
N GLN A 87 1.98 38.62 12.72
CA GLN A 87 3.32 38.09 13.03
C GLN A 87 4.03 37.59 11.78
N SER A 88 5.34 37.81 11.72
CA SER A 88 6.20 37.21 10.70
C SER A 88 6.46 35.74 11.02
N LEU A 89 6.23 34.86 10.04
CA LEU A 89 6.46 33.42 10.14
C LEU A 89 7.44 32.96 9.04
N ASP A 90 8.52 32.31 9.45
CA ASP A 90 9.38 31.56 8.51
C ASP A 90 8.73 30.21 8.19
N TRP A 91 7.85 30.22 7.20
CA TRP A 91 7.08 29.04 6.80
C TRP A 91 7.97 27.90 6.28
N LYS A 92 9.18 28.16 5.78
CA LYS A 92 10.09 27.11 5.30
C LYS A 92 10.67 26.32 6.46
N LYS A 93 11.16 27.02 7.49
CA LYS A 93 11.66 26.38 8.71
C LYS A 93 10.54 25.63 9.44
N GLU A 94 9.36 26.22 9.48
CA GLU A 94 8.18 25.60 10.08
C GLU A 94 7.76 24.33 9.32
N LEU A 95 7.68 24.39 7.98
CA LEU A 95 7.40 23.21 7.16
C LEU A 95 8.40 22.09 7.40
N ALA A 96 9.70 22.40 7.41
CA ALA A 96 10.75 21.41 7.67
C ALA A 96 10.58 20.76 9.05
N SER A 97 10.28 21.55 10.08
CA SER A 97 10.06 21.01 11.44
C SER A 97 8.85 20.10 11.53
N ILE A 98 7.72 20.46 10.92
CA ILE A 98 6.50 19.65 10.94
C ILE A 98 6.69 18.38 10.11
N TYR A 99 7.33 18.50 8.95
CA TYR A 99 7.66 17.39 8.07
C TYR A 99 8.52 16.35 8.80
N GLU A 100 9.62 16.75 9.43
CA GLU A 100 10.49 15.81 10.15
C GLU A 100 9.75 15.13 11.32
N ALA A 101 8.90 15.87 12.03
CA ALA A 101 8.07 15.30 13.08
C ALA A 101 7.04 14.27 12.55
N ALA A 102 6.49 14.48 11.35
CA ALA A 102 5.61 13.50 10.69
C ALA A 102 6.41 12.29 10.18
N ARG A 103 7.58 12.53 9.60
CA ARG A 103 8.49 11.50 9.07
C ARG A 103 8.95 10.52 10.15
N GLN A 104 9.25 11.02 11.34
CA GLN A 104 9.65 10.17 12.48
C GLN A 104 8.54 9.23 12.98
N LYS A 105 7.27 9.47 12.63
CA LYS A 105 6.16 8.57 12.95
C LYS A 105 6.03 7.42 11.96
N GLN A 106 6.70 7.50 10.80
CA GLN A 106 6.62 6.48 9.77
C GLN A 106 7.24 5.17 10.28
N GLY A 107 6.67 4.05 9.84
CA GLY A 107 7.08 2.73 10.27
C GLY A 107 8.42 2.28 9.66
N ASN A 108 8.88 1.11 10.08
CA ASN A 108 9.99 0.44 9.40
C ASN A 108 9.51 -0.07 8.02
N PRO A 109 10.23 0.20 6.91
CA PRO A 109 9.91 -0.39 5.61
C PRO A 109 9.77 -1.93 5.61
N ALA A 110 10.54 -2.62 6.46
CA ALA A 110 10.44 -4.08 6.60
C ALA A 110 9.08 -4.55 7.14
N ASP A 111 8.37 -3.68 7.88
CA ASP A 111 7.04 -3.96 8.39
C ASP A 111 5.93 -3.65 7.39
N HIS A 112 6.26 -2.95 6.31
CA HIS A 112 5.32 -2.56 5.28
C HIS A 112 4.75 -3.78 4.56
N MET A 113 3.47 -3.70 4.21
CA MET A 113 2.76 -4.81 3.62
C MET A 113 3.29 -5.20 2.25
N ALA A 114 3.61 -4.22 1.40
CA ALA A 114 4.16 -4.50 0.07
C ALA A 114 5.50 -5.25 0.17
N TYR A 115 6.33 -4.90 1.16
CA TYR A 115 7.57 -5.61 1.42
C TYR A 115 7.30 -7.05 1.88
N LYS A 116 6.38 -7.23 2.83
CA LYS A 116 5.95 -8.56 3.29
C LYS A 116 5.37 -9.43 2.17
N ASP A 117 4.67 -8.83 1.21
CA ASP A 117 4.16 -9.56 0.03
C ASP A 117 5.28 -10.00 -0.91
N VAL A 118 6.28 -9.16 -1.16
CA VAL A 118 7.48 -9.54 -1.91
C VAL A 118 8.23 -10.65 -1.17
N LEU A 119 8.44 -10.51 0.15
CA LEU A 119 9.06 -11.56 0.97
C LEU A 119 8.33 -12.89 0.83
N ARG A 120 7.00 -12.94 1.00
CA ARG A 120 6.21 -14.17 0.86
C ARG A 120 6.39 -14.87 -0.48
N ILE A 121 6.44 -14.10 -1.58
CA ILE A 121 6.65 -14.66 -2.93
C ILE A 121 8.06 -15.23 -3.05
N THR A 122 9.06 -14.51 -2.53
CA THR A 122 10.48 -14.87 -2.67
C THR A 122 10.96 -15.94 -1.68
N SER A 123 10.41 -15.99 -0.46
CA SER A 123 10.74 -16.96 0.60
C SER A 123 10.23 -18.38 0.32
N ARG A 124 9.35 -18.56 -0.69
CA ARG A 124 9.02 -19.87 -1.28
C ARG A 124 10.30 -20.68 -1.65
N ARG A 125 11.44 -20.02 -1.81
CA ARG A 125 12.74 -20.62 -2.11
C ARG A 125 13.53 -21.10 -0.88
N GLU A 126 13.41 -20.44 0.28
CA GLU A 126 14.25 -20.73 1.46
C GLU A 126 13.84 -22.03 2.17
N GLU A 127 12.59 -22.47 2.03
CA GLU A 127 12.08 -23.71 2.64
C GLU A 127 12.44 -24.99 1.86
N VAL A 128 12.88 -24.89 0.60
CA VAL A 128 13.26 -26.07 -0.20
C VAL A 128 14.71 -26.51 0.08
N THR A 129 15.51 -25.69 0.78
CA THR A 129 16.92 -25.99 1.09
C THR A 129 17.24 -26.15 2.58
N SER A 130 16.33 -25.85 3.50
CA SER A 130 16.57 -26.02 4.94
C SER A 130 15.52 -26.89 5.61
N SER A 131 15.78 -28.19 5.65
CA SER A 131 15.21 -29.06 6.69
C SER A 131 15.85 -28.69 8.04
N GLN A 132 15.25 -27.76 8.80
CA GLN A 132 15.09 -27.79 10.27
C GLN A 132 14.77 -26.39 10.87
N SER A 133 13.75 -26.39 11.74
CA SER A 133 13.42 -25.39 12.78
C SER A 133 12.80 -24.05 12.34
N SER A 134 11.47 -23.96 12.36
CA SER A 134 10.70 -23.34 13.45
C SER A 134 9.21 -23.35 13.10
N GLU A 135 8.38 -23.44 14.13
CA GLU A 135 6.93 -23.63 14.05
C GLU A 135 6.23 -22.39 13.49
N ASP A 136 6.00 -22.36 12.19
CA ASP A 136 4.80 -21.78 11.58
C ASP A 136 4.72 -22.35 10.15
N LEU A 137 3.96 -23.45 10.00
CA LEU A 137 3.57 -23.97 8.69
C LEU A 137 2.71 -22.90 8.00
N ILE A 138 3.34 -21.97 7.26
CA ILE A 138 2.61 -21.09 6.35
C ILE A 138 2.23 -21.97 5.14
N MET A 139 1.08 -22.65 5.24
CA MET A 139 0.40 -23.18 4.05
C MET A 139 0.10 -22.01 3.11
N THR A 140 1.04 -21.72 2.22
CA THR A 140 0.87 -20.73 1.17
C THR A 140 0.16 -21.44 0.03
N GLU A 141 -1.15 -21.18 -0.09
CA GLU A 141 -1.89 -21.47 -1.32
C GLU A 141 -1.11 -20.84 -2.49
N ASP A 142 -0.84 -21.64 -3.53
CA ASP A 142 -0.24 -21.15 -4.77
C ASP A 142 -1.00 -19.87 -5.19
N VAL A 143 -0.32 -18.73 -5.31
CA VAL A 143 -0.95 -17.46 -5.73
C VAL A 143 -1.62 -17.62 -7.11
N SER A 144 -1.10 -18.56 -7.92
CA SER A 144 -1.67 -19.01 -9.19
C SER A 144 -2.96 -19.84 -9.05
N ASN A 145 -3.23 -20.44 -7.88
CA ASN A 145 -4.39 -21.29 -7.58
C ASN A 145 -5.35 -20.70 -6.51
N THR A 146 -4.99 -19.61 -5.81
CA THR A 146 -5.89 -18.93 -4.86
C THR A 146 -7.15 -18.44 -5.58
N GLN A 147 -8.33 -18.93 -5.20
CA GLN A 147 -9.58 -18.38 -5.71
C GLN A 147 -9.82 -17.02 -5.04
N TRP A 148 -9.73 -15.94 -5.82
CA TRP A 148 -10.00 -14.59 -5.34
C TRP A 148 -11.51 -14.40 -5.13
N LYS A 149 -12.00 -14.83 -3.96
CA LYS A 149 -13.41 -14.68 -3.56
C LYS A 149 -13.63 -13.41 -2.77
N ASP A 150 -14.68 -12.68 -3.11
CA ASP A 150 -15.08 -11.49 -2.38
C ASP A 150 -15.65 -11.87 -1.01
N PRO A 151 -15.13 -11.35 0.12
CA PRO A 151 -15.61 -11.71 1.45
C PRO A 151 -17.07 -11.31 1.70
N ILE A 152 -17.63 -10.37 0.93
CA ILE A 152 -19.01 -9.90 1.09
C ILE A 152 -19.98 -10.80 0.32
N THR A 153 -19.71 -11.05 -0.97
CA THR A 153 -20.65 -11.77 -1.85
C THR A 153 -20.33 -13.25 -2.01
N GLN A 154 -19.11 -13.69 -1.62
CA GLN A 154 -18.57 -15.04 -1.83
C GLN A 154 -18.47 -15.43 -3.33
N LYS A 155 -18.61 -14.45 -4.23
CA LYS A 155 -18.41 -14.61 -5.67
C LYS A 155 -16.95 -14.34 -6.05
N ASP A 156 -16.59 -14.70 -7.27
CA ASP A 156 -15.29 -14.32 -7.82
C ASP A 156 -15.19 -12.79 -7.92
N ILE A 157 -14.03 -12.25 -7.57
CA ILE A 157 -13.72 -10.83 -7.69
C ILE A 157 -13.51 -10.50 -9.17
N GLU A 158 -14.18 -9.45 -9.65
CA GLU A 158 -14.02 -8.96 -11.03
C GLU A 158 -13.10 -7.74 -11.07
N VAL A 159 -13.33 -6.79 -10.16
CA VAL A 159 -12.54 -5.55 -10.07
C VAL A 159 -11.91 -5.47 -8.68
N PRO A 160 -10.68 -5.96 -8.49
CA PRO A 160 -10.07 -6.04 -7.17
C PRO A 160 -9.66 -4.66 -6.66
N VAL A 161 -10.08 -4.35 -5.44
CA VAL A 161 -9.62 -3.19 -4.67
C VAL A 161 -9.13 -3.63 -3.31
N LYS A 162 -8.05 -3.04 -2.82
CA LYS A 162 -7.49 -3.31 -1.49
C LYS A 162 -7.64 -2.11 -0.56
N ASN A 163 -7.81 -2.39 0.73
CA ASN A 163 -7.74 -1.35 1.76
C ASN A 163 -6.30 -1.07 2.14
N THR A 164 -5.82 0.16 1.96
CA THR A 164 -4.43 0.56 2.25
C THR A 164 -4.03 0.36 3.71
N LYS A 165 -4.99 0.32 4.64
CA LYS A 165 -4.73 0.11 6.08
C LYS A 165 -4.52 -1.35 6.49
N CYS A 166 -5.04 -2.31 5.72
CA CYS A 166 -5.04 -3.73 6.14
C CYS A 166 -4.74 -4.73 5.03
N GLY A 167 -4.64 -4.30 3.78
CA GLY A 167 -4.28 -5.15 2.65
C GLY A 167 -5.37 -6.01 2.06
N HIS A 168 -6.44 -6.24 2.80
CA HIS A 168 -7.52 -7.10 2.34
C HIS A 168 -8.16 -6.58 1.07
N ILE A 169 -8.44 -7.52 0.16
CA ILE A 169 -8.93 -7.31 -1.20
C ILE A 169 -10.42 -7.63 -1.28
N TYR A 170 -11.15 -6.85 -2.06
CA TYR A 170 -12.59 -6.97 -2.24
C TYR A 170 -12.94 -6.78 -3.71
N ASP A 171 -14.17 -7.18 -4.07
CA ASP A 171 -14.76 -6.65 -5.30
C ASP A 171 -15.18 -5.19 -5.10
N LYS A 172 -14.83 -4.33 -6.07
CA LYS A 172 -15.08 -2.88 -6.02
C LYS A 172 -16.56 -2.55 -5.86
N MET A 173 -17.45 -3.28 -6.51
CA MET A 173 -18.88 -2.98 -6.46
C MET A 173 -19.44 -3.35 -5.09
N SER A 174 -19.13 -4.54 -4.59
CA SER A 174 -19.68 -5.05 -3.32
C SER A 174 -19.21 -4.20 -2.14
N ILE A 175 -17.91 -3.86 -2.08
CA ILE A 175 -17.35 -3.08 -0.97
C ILE A 175 -17.89 -1.65 -0.95
N SER A 176 -18.12 -1.06 -2.13
CA SER A 176 -18.72 0.28 -2.24
C SER A 176 -20.13 0.31 -1.68
N ILE A 177 -20.92 -0.73 -1.94
CA ILE A 177 -22.28 -0.87 -1.41
C ILE A 177 -22.22 -1.10 0.11
N TYR A 178 -21.33 -1.98 0.58
CA TYR A 178 -21.14 -2.28 1.99
C TYR A 178 -20.79 -1.03 2.81
N ILE A 179 -19.85 -0.20 2.34
CA ILE A 179 -19.46 1.04 3.00
C ILE A 179 -20.63 2.02 3.08
N LYS A 180 -21.41 2.17 1.99
CA LYS A 180 -22.55 3.11 1.94
C LYS A 180 -23.72 2.70 2.83
N ARG A 181 -23.94 1.40 3.03
CA ARG A 181 -25.09 0.86 3.80
C ARG A 181 -24.81 0.69 5.29
N SER A 182 -23.54 0.64 5.68
CA SER A 182 -23.13 0.40 7.07
C SER A 182 -22.90 1.71 7.80
N LYS A 183 -23.38 1.81 9.04
CA LYS A 183 -23.15 3.00 9.89
C LYS A 183 -21.67 3.13 10.32
N HIS A 184 -21.03 2.00 10.59
CA HIS A 184 -19.62 1.91 10.99
C HIS A 184 -18.97 0.71 10.26
N PRO A 185 -18.77 0.80 8.93
CA PRO A 185 -18.21 -0.31 8.17
C PRO A 185 -16.83 -0.68 8.69
N ARG A 186 -16.61 -1.97 8.89
CA ARG A 186 -15.32 -2.54 9.28
C ARG A 186 -14.83 -3.46 8.17
N CYS A 187 -13.57 -3.88 8.24
CA CYS A 187 -13.07 -4.87 7.29
C CYS A 187 -13.97 -6.13 7.32
N PRO A 188 -14.54 -6.57 6.18
CA PRO A 188 -15.34 -7.79 6.10
C PRO A 188 -14.59 -9.10 6.38
N TYR A 189 -13.26 -9.11 6.30
CA TYR A 189 -12.47 -10.30 6.66
C TYR A 189 -12.57 -10.58 8.16
N LEU A 190 -12.95 -11.81 8.49
CA LEU A 190 -13.00 -12.29 9.87
C LEU A 190 -11.62 -12.22 10.51
N GLY A 191 -11.55 -11.72 11.74
CA GLY A 191 -10.29 -11.60 12.48
C GLY A 191 -9.37 -10.46 12.02
N CYS A 192 -9.79 -9.59 11.09
CA CYS A 192 -8.97 -8.45 10.69
C CYS A 192 -8.66 -7.54 11.89
N GLY A 193 -7.37 -7.33 12.15
CA GLY A 193 -6.89 -6.46 13.25
C GLY A 193 -7.14 -4.97 13.05
N ASN A 194 -7.56 -4.55 11.85
CA ASN A 194 -7.82 -3.13 11.57
C ASN A 194 -9.07 -2.64 12.32
N LYS A 195 -8.83 -1.77 13.30
CA LYS A 195 -9.88 -1.17 14.12
C LYS A 195 -10.49 0.12 13.55
N SER A 196 -10.02 0.58 12.40
CA SER A 196 -10.54 1.80 11.78
C SER A 196 -11.83 1.53 11.03
N THR A 197 -12.69 2.55 10.97
CA THR A 197 -13.82 2.58 10.02
C THR A 197 -13.28 2.55 8.60
N LEU A 198 -13.87 1.70 7.76
CA LEU A 198 -13.54 1.58 6.35
C LEU A 198 -14.11 2.77 5.56
N ASN A 199 -13.30 3.38 4.69
CA ASN A 199 -13.75 4.49 3.85
C ASN A 199 -13.37 4.26 2.38
N MET A 200 -14.18 4.82 1.47
CA MET A 200 -13.90 4.77 0.02
C MET A 200 -12.53 5.35 -0.33
N LYS A 201 -12.08 6.38 0.40
CA LYS A 201 -10.77 7.02 0.20
C LYS A 201 -9.57 6.14 0.58
N ASP A 202 -9.81 5.10 1.38
CA ASP A 202 -8.78 4.16 1.84
C ASP A 202 -8.72 2.92 0.90
N LEU A 203 -9.52 2.89 -0.17
CA LEU A 203 -9.54 1.81 -1.16
C LEU A 203 -8.79 2.22 -2.43
N VAL A 204 -7.87 1.37 -2.86
CA VAL A 204 -7.11 1.52 -4.11
C VAL A 204 -7.27 0.27 -4.96
N ASN A 205 -7.15 0.38 -6.29
CA ASN A 205 -7.14 -0.80 -7.16
C ASN A 205 -5.93 -1.67 -6.81
N ASP A 206 -6.11 -2.99 -6.78
CA ASP A 206 -5.01 -3.94 -6.65
C ASP A 206 -4.58 -4.41 -8.03
N HIS A 207 -3.49 -3.83 -8.54
CA HIS A 207 -3.04 -4.11 -9.92
C HIS A 207 -2.44 -5.49 -10.08
N PHE A 208 -1.88 -6.05 -9.00
CA PHE A 208 -1.33 -7.40 -8.99
C PHE A 208 -2.45 -8.43 -9.18
N VAL A 209 -3.49 -8.38 -8.34
CA VAL A 209 -4.63 -9.31 -8.45
C VAL A 209 -5.38 -9.10 -9.76
N ALA A 210 -5.53 -7.85 -10.20
CA ALA A 210 -6.16 -7.56 -11.48
C ALA A 210 -5.40 -8.22 -12.65
N ARG A 211 -4.06 -8.23 -12.60
CA ARG A 211 -3.23 -8.94 -13.58
C ARG A 211 -3.47 -10.45 -13.55
N MET A 212 -3.41 -11.06 -12.36
CA MET A 212 -3.63 -12.49 -12.18
C MET A 212 -5.02 -12.95 -12.68
N LEU A 213 -6.07 -12.16 -12.42
CA LEU A 213 -7.43 -12.46 -12.89
C LEU A 213 -7.55 -12.42 -14.41
N ARG A 214 -6.89 -11.45 -15.07
CA ARG A 214 -6.86 -11.36 -16.53
C ARG A 214 -6.16 -12.54 -17.17
N GLU A 215 -4.99 -12.91 -16.64
CA GLU A 215 -4.22 -14.06 -17.14
C GLU A 215 -5.02 -15.37 -17.04
N ARG A 216 -5.68 -15.62 -15.91
CA ARG A 216 -6.54 -16.81 -15.75
C ARG A 216 -7.74 -16.83 -16.70
N SER A 217 -8.30 -15.67 -17.02
CA SER A 217 -9.44 -15.58 -17.95
C SER A 217 -9.01 -15.93 -19.38
N GLN A 218 -7.81 -15.52 -19.79
CA GLN A 218 -7.25 -15.82 -21.11
C GLN A 218 -6.91 -17.30 -21.33
N HIS A 219 -6.69 -18.07 -20.26
CA HIS A 219 -6.38 -19.52 -20.34
C HIS A 219 -7.64 -20.41 -20.30
N LYS A 220 -8.84 -19.82 -20.14
CA LYS A 220 -10.12 -20.54 -20.12
C LYS A 220 -10.84 -20.54 -21.48
N ASP A 221 -10.37 -19.74 -22.44
CA ASP A 221 -10.80 -19.70 -23.83
C ASP A 221 -9.85 -20.53 -24.72
#